data_AF-A0A9Q4DJ07-F1
#
_entry.id   AF-A0A9Q4DJ07-F1
#
_cell.length_a   1.000
_cell.length_b   1.000
_cell.length_c   1.000
_cell.angle_alpha   90.00
_cell.angle_beta   90.00
_cell.angle_gamma   90.00
#
_symmetry.space_group_name_H-M   'P 1'
#
loop_
_entity.id
_entity.type
_entity.pdbx_description
1 polymer ?
#
loop_
_entity_poly.entity_id
_entity_poly.type
_entity_poly.pdbx_seq_one_letter_code
_entity_poly.pdbx_strand_id
1 'polypeptide(L)'
;MLQPQYIVNNQHRNQNPNKSQWCIRVPEERDLFVSSFNSCWFHPDNQWCFGIIPNNKKPTILGISASNDPLPQQELHFAKFVCDQNVWHGYPFGRASSDLNQIPKSVLDSWKKEGYISNAVRSKIHKGRYPL
;
A
#
# COMPACT_ATOMS: atom_id res chain seq x y z
N MET A 1 1.29 1.08 -24.26
CA MET A 1 2.20 1.21 -23.10
C MET A 1 2.78 -0.17 -22.81
N LEU A 2 4.11 -0.28 -22.64
CA LEU A 2 4.72 -1.52 -22.14
C LEU A 2 4.12 -1.81 -20.76
N GLN A 3 3.61 -3.02 -20.55
CA GLN A 3 3.14 -3.40 -19.22
C GLN A 3 4.35 -3.47 -18.29
N PRO A 4 4.32 -2.82 -17.12
CA PRO A 4 5.40 -2.94 -16.15
C PRO A 4 5.55 -4.40 -15.72
N GLN A 5 6.80 -4.89 -15.68
CA GLN A 5 7.07 -6.24 -15.21
C GLN A 5 6.83 -6.32 -13.70
N TYR A 6 5.84 -7.10 -13.28
CA TYR A 6 5.53 -7.32 -11.86
C TYR A 6 5.88 -8.74 -11.43
N ILE A 7 6.66 -8.87 -10.35
CA ILE A 7 7.00 -10.15 -9.73
C ILE A 7 6.52 -10.13 -8.28
N VAL A 8 5.77 -11.17 -7.91
CA VAL A 8 5.32 -11.38 -6.53
C VAL A 8 6.54 -11.65 -5.65
N ASN A 9 6.74 -10.83 -4.62
CA ASN A 9 7.78 -11.07 -3.64
C ASN A 9 7.28 -12.06 -2.57
N ASN A 10 7.75 -13.31 -2.67
CA ASN A 10 7.36 -14.37 -1.73
C ASN A 10 7.74 -14.10 -0.27
N GLN A 11 8.68 -13.17 0.02
CA GLN A 11 9.00 -12.79 1.40
C GLN A 11 7.82 -12.12 2.13
N HIS A 12 6.85 -11.59 1.39
CA HIS A 12 5.62 -11.02 1.93
C HIS A 12 4.44 -12.00 1.89
N ARG A 13 4.71 -13.30 1.64
CA ARG A 13 3.70 -14.37 1.57
C ARG A 13 4.12 -15.68 2.24
N ASN A 14 5.33 -15.76 2.77
CA ASN A 14 5.92 -16.97 3.34
C ASN A 14 6.02 -16.94 4.87
N GLN A 15 5.23 -16.07 5.52
CA GLN A 15 5.25 -15.89 6.98
C GLN A 15 6.61 -15.43 7.52
N ASN A 16 7.43 -14.77 6.69
CA ASN A 16 8.69 -14.19 7.15
C ASN A 16 8.39 -13.19 8.29
N PRO A 17 8.91 -13.44 9.51
CA PRO A 17 8.54 -12.67 10.68
C PRO A 17 9.09 -11.24 10.64
N ASN A 18 10.06 -10.96 9.77
CA ASN A 18 10.69 -9.64 9.61
C ASN A 18 10.03 -8.78 8.51
N LYS A 19 8.96 -9.27 7.88
CA LYS A 19 8.30 -8.60 6.75
C LYS A 19 6.79 -8.57 6.96
N SER A 20 6.13 -7.49 6.53
CA SER A 20 4.67 -7.48 6.45
C SER A 20 4.18 -8.59 5.50
N GLN A 21 3.03 -9.18 5.80
CA GLN A 21 2.50 -10.33 5.04
C GLN A 21 1.16 -9.97 4.39
N TRP A 22 1.00 -10.29 3.12
CA TRP A 22 -0.25 -10.10 2.37
C TRP A 22 -1.36 -10.99 2.93
N CYS A 23 -2.55 -10.41 3.12
CA CYS A 23 -3.79 -11.14 3.39
C CYS A 23 -4.59 -11.40 2.11
N ILE A 24 -4.40 -10.57 1.09
CA ILE A 24 -5.03 -10.74 -0.24
C ILE A 24 -4.30 -11.79 -1.08
N ARG A 25 -5.01 -12.41 -2.02
CA ARG A 25 -4.48 -13.40 -2.95
C ARG A 25 -3.57 -12.75 -3.99
N VAL A 26 -2.74 -13.55 -4.65
CA VAL A 26 -1.83 -13.06 -5.71
C VAL A 26 -2.56 -12.35 -6.86
N PRO A 27 -3.71 -12.82 -7.38
CA PRO A 27 -4.45 -12.07 -8.40
C PRO A 27 -4.87 -10.68 -7.91
N GLU A 28 -5.39 -10.58 -6.68
CA GLU A 28 -5.82 -9.30 -6.09
C GLU A 28 -4.65 -8.32 -5.90
N GLU A 29 -3.46 -8.83 -5.51
CA GLU A 29 -2.23 -8.02 -5.43
C GLU A 29 -1.83 -7.46 -6.80
N ARG A 30 -1.92 -8.29 -7.86
CA ARG A 30 -1.60 -7.86 -9.23
C ARG A 30 -2.60 -6.83 -9.74
N ASP A 31 -3.88 -7.04 -9.51
CA ASP A 31 -4.93 -6.09 -9.89
C ASP A 31 -4.76 -4.76 -9.14
N LEU A 32 -4.37 -4.82 -7.86
CA LEU A 32 -4.03 -3.64 -7.08
C LEU A 32 -2.80 -2.91 -7.63
N PHE A 33 -1.76 -3.63 -8.05
CA PHE A 33 -0.60 -3.02 -8.69
C PHE A 33 -0.98 -2.31 -9.99
N VAL A 34 -1.70 -3.01 -10.88
CA VAL A 34 -2.12 -2.48 -12.19
C VAL A 34 -2.99 -1.23 -12.02
N SER A 35 -3.95 -1.25 -11.10
CA SER A 35 -4.79 -0.08 -10.82
C SER A 35 -3.95 1.08 -10.25
N SER A 36 -3.06 0.81 -9.30
CA SER A 36 -2.19 1.85 -8.71
C SER A 36 -1.26 2.50 -9.73
N PHE A 37 -0.70 1.69 -10.62
CA PHE A 37 0.18 2.15 -11.70
C PHE A 37 -0.58 3.01 -12.72
N ASN A 38 -1.74 2.52 -13.19
CA ASN A 38 -2.54 3.22 -14.19
C ASN A 38 -3.20 4.51 -13.66
N SER A 39 -3.51 4.56 -12.37
CA SER A 39 -4.03 5.76 -11.71
C SER A 39 -2.95 6.80 -11.37
N CYS A 40 -1.70 6.54 -11.76
CA CYS A 40 -0.55 7.41 -11.50
C CYS A 40 -0.35 7.73 -10.02
N TRP A 41 -0.61 6.77 -9.12
CA TRP A 41 -0.42 6.94 -7.67
C TRP A 41 1.05 6.84 -7.26
N PHE A 42 1.92 7.52 -8.01
CA PHE A 42 3.37 7.51 -7.83
C PHE A 42 3.83 8.52 -6.79
N HIS A 43 4.97 8.22 -6.17
CA HIS A 43 5.78 9.23 -5.53
C HIS A 43 6.48 10.13 -6.57
N PRO A 44 6.91 11.36 -6.20
CA PRO A 44 7.57 12.27 -7.13
C PRO A 44 8.81 11.73 -7.87
N ASP A 45 9.51 10.72 -7.35
CA ASP A 45 10.68 10.11 -8.01
C ASP A 45 10.31 9.00 -9.02
N ASN A 46 9.03 8.65 -9.13
CA ASN A 46 8.49 7.58 -9.97
C ASN A 46 9.10 6.19 -9.73
N GLN A 47 9.76 5.95 -8.59
CA GLN A 47 10.36 4.65 -8.25
C GLN A 47 9.42 3.74 -7.45
N TRP A 48 8.27 4.26 -7.06
CA TRP A 48 7.29 3.56 -6.24
C TRP A 48 5.89 4.17 -6.42
N CYS A 49 4.86 3.34 -6.26
CA CYS A 49 3.47 3.76 -6.24
C CYS A 49 2.74 3.13 -5.05
N PHE A 50 1.57 3.68 -4.72
CA PHE A 50 0.80 3.30 -3.54
C PHE A 50 -0.56 2.77 -3.95
N GLY A 51 -1.06 1.75 -3.26
CA GLY A 51 -2.35 1.14 -3.54
C GLY A 51 -3.30 1.14 -2.36
N ILE A 52 -4.58 1.19 -2.66
CA ILE A 52 -5.69 1.06 -1.71
C ILE A 52 -6.83 0.28 -2.38
N ILE A 53 -7.55 -0.53 -1.60
CA ILE A 53 -8.80 -1.15 -2.06
C ILE A 53 -9.95 -0.58 -1.22
N PRO A 54 -10.96 0.07 -1.83
CA PRO A 54 -12.10 0.60 -1.09
C PRO A 54 -12.99 -0.52 -0.57
N ASN A 55 -13.56 -0.31 0.61
CA ASN A 55 -14.68 -1.10 1.12
C ASN A 55 -15.57 -0.13 1.90
N ASN A 56 -16.88 -0.09 1.57
CA ASN A 56 -17.96 0.87 1.89
C ASN A 56 -17.84 1.80 3.14
N LYS A 57 -17.04 1.47 4.15
CA LYS A 57 -16.78 2.28 5.36
C LYS A 57 -15.31 2.43 5.75
N LYS A 58 -14.44 1.49 5.40
CA LYS A 58 -13.00 1.47 5.74
C LYS A 58 -12.25 0.74 4.61
N PRO A 59 -11.07 1.22 4.17
CA PRO A 59 -10.21 0.49 3.25
C PRO A 59 -10.03 -0.99 3.65
N THR A 60 -9.98 -1.88 2.67
CA THR A 60 -9.78 -3.32 2.88
C THR A 60 -8.45 -3.58 3.59
N ILE A 61 -8.41 -4.61 4.44
CA ILE A 61 -7.16 -5.10 5.04
C ILE A 61 -6.37 -5.79 3.93
N LEU A 62 -5.21 -5.23 3.58
CA LEU A 62 -4.33 -5.77 2.55
C LEU A 62 -3.30 -6.74 3.13
N GLY A 63 -2.91 -6.53 4.39
CA GLY A 63 -1.96 -7.39 5.06
C GLY A 63 -1.84 -7.14 6.56
N ILE A 64 -0.86 -7.80 7.14
CA ILE A 64 -0.46 -7.64 8.54
C ILE A 64 1.01 -7.22 8.60
N SER A 65 1.36 -6.45 9.62
CA SER A 65 2.75 -6.06 9.87
C SER A 65 3.61 -7.23 10.34
N ALA A 66 4.94 -7.05 10.26
CA ALA A 66 5.93 -8.03 10.68
C ALA A 66 5.69 -8.50 12.13
N SER A 67 5.81 -9.80 12.39
CA SER A 67 5.57 -10.38 13.72
C SER A 67 6.75 -10.23 14.67
N ASN A 68 7.96 -10.00 14.15
CA ASN A 68 9.16 -9.73 14.95
C ASN A 68 9.34 -8.24 15.31
N ASP A 69 8.35 -7.41 14.98
CA ASP A 69 8.35 -6.01 15.38
C ASP A 69 8.05 -5.89 16.89
N PRO A 70 8.72 -4.97 17.62
CA PRO A 70 8.50 -4.82 19.07
C PRO A 70 7.08 -4.39 19.45
N LEU A 71 6.31 -3.80 18.51
CA LEU A 71 4.91 -3.48 18.73
C LEU A 71 4.00 -4.62 18.24
N PRO A 72 2.77 -4.76 18.78
CA PRO A 72 1.82 -5.78 18.32
C PRO A 72 1.61 -5.75 16.80
N GLN A 73 1.33 -6.91 16.21
CA GLN A 73 0.91 -6.96 14.82
C GLN A 73 -0.38 -6.14 14.62
N GLN A 74 -0.43 -5.47 13.48
CA GLN A 74 -1.45 -4.52 13.11
C GLN A 74 -1.86 -4.75 11.66
N GLU A 75 -3.15 -4.56 11.40
CA GLU A 75 -3.73 -4.54 10.06
C GLU A 75 -3.13 -3.39 9.23
N LEU A 76 -2.78 -3.71 7.98
CA LEU A 76 -2.27 -2.76 7.00
C LEU A 76 -3.26 -2.64 5.86
N HIS A 77 -3.64 -1.42 5.53
CA HIS A 77 -4.69 -1.13 4.54
C HIS A 77 -4.18 -0.51 3.25
N PHE A 78 -2.87 -0.27 3.17
CA PHE A 78 -2.22 0.30 1.99
C PHE A 78 -1.19 -0.67 1.45
N ALA A 79 -0.94 -0.56 0.16
CA ALA A 79 0.15 -1.24 -0.52
C ALA A 79 1.21 -0.22 -0.91
N LYS A 80 2.46 -0.64 -0.90
CA LYS A 80 3.55 0.07 -1.58
C LYS A 80 4.15 -0.88 -2.60
N PHE A 81 4.25 -0.39 -3.83
CA PHE A 81 4.89 -1.07 -4.94
C PHE A 81 6.16 -0.31 -5.26
N VAL A 82 7.27 -1.02 -5.39
CA VAL A 82 8.59 -0.43 -5.64
C VAL A 82 9.17 -1.04 -6.91
N CYS A 83 9.88 -0.21 -7.68
CA CYS A 83 10.63 -0.61 -8.85
C CYS A 83 12.08 -0.82 -8.46
N ASP A 84 12.59 -2.03 -8.65
CA ASP A 84 14.00 -2.36 -8.48
C ASP A 84 14.51 -3.00 -9.76
N GLN A 85 15.56 -2.44 -10.37
CA GLN A 85 16.13 -2.92 -11.65
C GLN A 85 15.07 -3.15 -12.76
N ASN A 86 14.11 -2.22 -12.91
CA ASN A 86 12.95 -2.30 -13.82
C ASN A 86 11.93 -3.41 -13.52
N VAL A 87 12.03 -4.06 -12.37
CA VAL A 87 11.08 -5.06 -11.89
C VAL A 87 10.29 -4.50 -10.70
N TRP A 88 8.98 -4.50 -10.84
CA TRP A 88 8.07 -4.09 -9.78
C TRP A 88 7.75 -5.25 -8.85
N HIS A 89 7.67 -4.95 -7.56
CA HIS A 89 7.11 -5.84 -6.54
C HIS A 89 6.44 -5.01 -5.44
N GLY A 90 5.58 -5.65 -4.64
CA GLY A 90 4.78 -4.95 -3.64
C GLY A 90 4.78 -5.60 -2.28
N TYR A 91 4.36 -4.81 -1.29
CA TYR A 91 4.12 -5.25 0.08
C TYR A 91 3.03 -4.44 0.79
N PRO A 92 2.36 -5.02 1.80
CA PRO A 92 1.47 -4.27 2.68
C PRO A 92 2.26 -3.20 3.46
N PHE A 93 1.67 -2.01 3.60
CA PHE A 93 2.34 -0.78 3.98
C PHE A 93 1.49 0.08 4.96
N GLY A 94 2.15 1.01 5.65
CA GLY A 94 1.48 2.05 6.44
C GLY A 94 1.30 1.69 7.92
N ARG A 95 2.31 1.07 8.54
CA ARG A 95 2.29 0.77 9.99
C ARG A 95 2.61 2.02 10.80
N ALA A 96 3.68 2.72 10.41
CA ALA A 96 4.20 3.86 11.16
C ALA A 96 3.78 5.20 10.53
N SER A 97 3.78 6.27 11.32
CA SER A 97 3.59 7.63 10.80
C SER A 97 4.60 7.98 9.71
N SER A 98 5.85 7.53 9.83
CA SER A 98 6.89 7.69 8.82
C SER A 98 6.58 6.96 7.50
N ASP A 99 5.82 5.87 7.54
CA ASP A 99 5.34 5.19 6.34
C ASP A 99 4.30 6.05 5.65
N LEU A 100 3.28 6.48 6.39
CA LEU A 100 2.18 7.27 5.84
C LEU A 100 2.65 8.61 5.27
N ASN A 101 3.66 9.22 5.86
CA ASN A 101 4.27 10.46 5.37
C ASN A 101 4.91 10.30 3.99
N GLN A 102 5.21 9.07 3.55
CA GLN A 102 5.71 8.80 2.18
C GLN A 102 4.59 8.86 1.14
N ILE A 103 3.31 8.78 1.53
CA ILE A 103 2.20 8.85 0.58
C ILE A 103 2.01 10.32 0.16
N PRO A 104 2.22 10.67 -1.12
CA PRO A 104 2.11 12.04 -1.57
C PRO A 104 0.71 12.59 -1.38
N LYS A 105 0.63 13.90 -1.13
CA LYS A 105 -0.65 14.60 -1.03
C LYS A 105 -1.53 14.40 -2.27
N SER A 106 -0.93 14.39 -3.47
CA SER A 106 -1.64 14.12 -4.74
C SER A 106 -2.34 12.76 -4.75
N VAL A 107 -1.69 11.72 -4.23
CA VAL A 107 -2.26 10.37 -4.13
C VAL A 107 -3.44 10.36 -3.15
N LEU A 108 -3.27 10.97 -1.97
CA LEU A 108 -4.34 11.06 -0.97
C LEU A 108 -5.55 11.86 -1.49
N ASP A 109 -5.30 12.92 -2.24
CA ASP A 109 -6.34 13.75 -2.83
C ASP A 109 -7.07 12.99 -3.97
N SER A 110 -6.36 12.12 -4.72
CA SER A 110 -6.97 11.19 -5.70
C SER A 110 -7.87 10.17 -5.02
N TRP A 111 -7.37 9.46 -4.00
CA TRP A 111 -8.16 8.48 -3.24
C TRP A 111 -9.41 9.09 -2.62
N LYS A 112 -9.33 10.34 -2.15
CA LYS A 112 -10.50 11.09 -1.67
C LYS A 112 -11.47 11.38 -2.81
N LYS A 113 -10.97 11.90 -3.94
CA LYS A 113 -11.79 12.27 -5.10
C LYS A 113 -12.54 11.06 -5.67
N GLU A 114 -11.90 9.89 -5.66
CA GLU A 114 -12.45 8.62 -6.15
C GLU A 114 -13.33 7.90 -5.11
N GLY A 115 -13.48 8.48 -3.90
CA GLY A 115 -14.37 7.95 -2.87
C GLY A 115 -13.79 6.78 -2.07
N TYR A 116 -12.51 6.47 -2.20
CA TYR A 116 -11.86 5.38 -1.45
C TYR A 116 -11.65 5.73 0.02
N ILE A 117 -11.50 7.01 0.32
CA ILE A 117 -11.37 7.53 1.68
C ILE A 117 -12.19 8.80 1.86
N SER A 118 -12.72 9.01 3.06
CA SER A 118 -13.34 10.27 3.43
C SER A 118 -12.29 11.38 3.64
N ASN A 119 -12.73 12.63 3.64
CA ASN A 119 -11.85 13.76 3.97
C ASN A 119 -11.22 13.62 5.38
N ALA A 120 -11.95 13.03 6.33
CA ALA A 120 -11.46 12.76 7.67
C ALA A 120 -10.34 11.70 7.67
N VAL A 121 -10.51 10.61 6.93
CA VAL A 121 -9.48 9.57 6.77
C VAL A 121 -8.25 10.14 6.07
N ARG A 122 -8.43 10.90 4.98
CA ARG A 122 -7.35 11.62 4.29
C ARG A 122 -6.55 12.51 5.24
N SER A 123 -7.23 13.26 6.12
CA SER A 123 -6.57 14.11 7.13
C SER A 123 -5.79 13.30 8.17
N LYS A 124 -6.32 12.14 8.61
CA LYS A 124 -5.60 11.23 9.53
C LYS A 124 -4.33 10.68 8.89
N ILE A 125 -4.41 10.19 7.65
CA ILE A 125 -3.26 9.65 6.92
C ILE A 125 -2.18 10.72 6.75
N HIS A 126 -2.56 11.93 6.31
CA HIS A 126 -1.62 13.05 6.13
C HIS A 126 -0.92 13.47 7.43
N LYS A 127 -1.55 13.24 8.59
CA LYS A 127 -0.95 13.48 9.92
C LYS A 127 -0.18 12.28 10.47
N GLY A 128 -0.06 11.19 9.70
CA GLY A 128 0.60 9.96 10.11
C GLY A 128 -0.18 9.12 11.14
N ARG A 129 -1.50 9.27 11.25
CA ARG A 129 -2.33 8.68 12.34
C ARG A 129 -3.26 7.56 11.87
N TYR A 130 -2.79 6.66 11.02
CA TYR A 130 -3.58 5.56 10.46
C TYR A 130 -2.74 4.27 10.47
N PRO A 131 -3.30 3.08 10.72
CA PRO A 131 -4.55 2.79 11.42
C PRO A 131 -4.33 2.76 12.96
N LEU A 132 -4.58 3.88 13.65
CA LEU A 132 -5.02 3.86 15.05
C LEU A 132 -6.52 4.13 15.08
#